data_AF-A0A562PVT1-F1
#
_entry.id   AF-A0A562PVT1-F1
#
_cell.length_a   1.000
_cell.length_b   1.000
_cell.length_c   1.000
_cell.angle_alpha   90.00
_cell.angle_beta   90.00
_cell.angle_gamma   90.00
#
_symmetry.space_group_name_H-M   'P 1'
#
loop_
_entity.id
_entity.type
_entity.pdbx_description
1 polymer ?
#
loop_
_entity_poly.entity_id
_entity_poly.type
_entity_poly.pdbx_seq_one_letter_code
_entity_poly.pdbx_strand_id
1 'polypeptide(L)' 'MKSLNDNLREEFGEILKTPEIQEIISSKKLEIEIVTKAFEKLLDNKYGNEDSSFVEKGRAEFETFIINTIKTKLH' A
#
# COMPACT_ATOMS: atom_id res chain seq x y z
N MET A 1 -13.99 18.09 -7.84
CA MET A 1 -14.42 16.82 -7.22
C MET A 1 -13.17 15.98 -7.01
N LYS A 2 -13.01 15.35 -5.85
CA LYS A 2 -11.94 14.36 -5.62
C LYS A 2 -12.30 13.07 -6.33
N SER A 3 -11.32 12.39 -6.93
CA SER A 3 -11.55 11.06 -7.49
C SER A 3 -11.75 10.03 -6.37
N LEU A 4 -12.28 8.86 -6.70
CA LEU A 4 -12.37 7.74 -5.74
C LEU A 4 -10.99 7.41 -5.15
N ASN A 5 -9.93 7.45 -5.95
CA ASN A 5 -8.56 7.24 -5.47
C ASN A 5 -8.09 8.30 -4.49
N ASP A 6 -8.47 9.56 -4.71
CA ASP A 6 -8.09 10.64 -3.79
C ASP A 6 -8.79 10.46 -2.44
N ASN A 7 -10.07 10.07 -2.44
CA ASN A 7 -10.79 9.74 -1.20
C ASN A 7 -10.16 8.53 -0.49
N LEU A 8 -9.80 7.46 -1.23
CA LEU A 8 -9.14 6.29 -0.65
C LEU A 8 -7.75 6.60 -0.07
N ARG A 9 -6.98 7.50 -0.71
CA ARG A 9 -5.69 7.96 -0.18
C ARG A 9 -5.87 8.72 1.13
N GLU A 10 -6.87 9.59 1.20
CA GLU A 10 -7.16 10.36 2.41
C GLU A 10 -7.60 9.45 3.56
N GLU A 11 -8.55 8.55 3.30
CA GLU A 11 -9.01 7.58 4.31
C GLU A 11 -7.85 6.69 4.79
N PHE A 12 -7.01 6.20 3.88
CA PHE A 12 -5.84 5.41 4.26
C PHE A 12 -4.85 6.22 5.11
N GLY A 13 -4.62 7.49 4.76
CA GLY A 13 -3.79 8.40 5.56
C GLY A 13 -4.33 8.61 6.97
N GLU A 14 -5.64 8.70 7.15
CA GLU A 14 -6.27 8.80 8.48
C GLU A 14 -6.18 7.48 9.25
N ILE A 15 -6.39 6.33 8.59
CA ILE A 15 -6.20 5.00 9.20
C ILE A 15 -4.76 4.84 9.72
N LEU A 16 -3.77 5.26 8.94
CA LEU A 16 -2.37 5.20 9.36
C LEU A 16 -2.10 6.01 10.63
N LYS A 17 -2.87 7.07 10.92
CA LYS A 17 -2.70 7.90 12.13
C LYS A 17 -3.42 7.34 13.36
N THR A 18 -4.25 6.30 13.20
CA THR A 18 -4.96 5.71 14.34
C THR A 18 -3.96 5.09 15.34
N PRO A 19 -4.23 5.17 16.67
CA PRO A 19 -3.30 4.69 17.69
C PRO A 19 -2.91 3.22 17.51
N GLU A 20 -3.88 2.37 17.17
CA GLU A 20 -3.68 0.94 16.93
C GLU A 20 -2.69 0.69 15.79
N ILE A 21 -2.85 1.39 14.66
CA ILE A 21 -1.98 1.22 13.50
C ILE A 21 -0.60 1.84 13.75
N GLN A 22 -0.54 2.99 14.42
CA GLN A 22 0.73 3.62 14.83
C GLN A 22 1.54 2.70 15.77
N GLU A 23 0.87 2.00 16.70
CA GLU A 23 1.51 1.02 17.57
C GLU A 23 2.09 -0.16 16.78
N ILE A 24 1.34 -0.69 15.80
CA ILE A 24 1.82 -1.76 14.92
C ILE A 24 3.04 -1.30 14.10
N ILE A 25 2.97 -0.11 13.50
CA ILE A 25 4.07 0.48 12.72
C ILE A 25 5.31 0.62 13.59
N SER A 26 5.16 1.15 14.81
CA SER A 26 6.27 1.37 15.73
C SER A 26 6.86 0.06 16.24
N SER A 27 6.02 -0.87 16.71
CA SER A 27 6.45 -2.15 17.29
C SER A 27 7.17 -3.03 16.27
N LYS A 28 6.71 -3.02 15.02
CA LYS A 28 7.32 -3.80 13.92
C LYS A 28 8.39 -3.03 13.16
N LYS A 29 8.72 -1.80 13.57
CA LYS A 29 9.69 -0.91 12.91
C LYS A 29 9.39 -0.76 11.40
N LEU A 30 8.10 -0.64 11.06
CA LEU A 30 7.67 -0.44 9.69
C LEU A 30 7.94 1.01 9.27
N GLU A 31 8.32 1.18 8.02
CA GLU A 31 8.51 2.50 7.44
C GLU A 31 7.21 2.93 6.78
N ILE A 32 6.60 3.99 7.32
CA ILE A 32 5.33 4.56 6.83
C ILE A 32 5.40 4.83 5.33
N GLU A 33 6.53 5.32 4.83
CA GLU A 33 6.74 5.58 3.41
C GLU A 33 6.57 4.31 2.55
N ILE A 34 7.09 3.16 3.02
CA ILE A 34 6.93 1.88 2.31
C ILE A 34 5.46 1.47 2.31
N VAL A 35 4.80 1.58 3.47
CA VAL A 35 3.37 1.22 3.63
C VAL A 35 2.49 2.05 2.70
N THR A 36 2.74 3.36 2.62
CA THR A 36 2.03 4.27 1.72
C THR A 36 2.28 3.94 0.25
N LYS A 37 3.53 3.76 -0.16
CA LYS A 37 3.87 3.39 -1.55
C LYS A 37 3.28 2.04 -1.96
N ALA A 38 3.22 1.09 -1.03
CA ALA A 38 2.65 -0.21 -1.29
C ALA A 38 1.12 -0.12 -1.50
N PHE A 39 0.44 0.75 -0.74
CA PHE A 39 -0.99 1.05 -0.97
C PHE A 39 -1.23 1.73 -2.32
N GLU A 40 -0.36 2.65 -2.75
CA GLU A 40 -0.45 3.27 -4.08
C GLU A 40 -0.40 2.23 -5.20
N LYS A 41 0.47 1.23 -5.10
CA LYS A 41 0.54 0.12 -6.08
C LYS A 41 -0.74 -0.72 -6.14
N LEU A 42 -1.44 -0.87 -5.02
CA LEU A 42 -2.74 -1.54 -4.99
C LEU A 42 -3.83 -0.69 -5.65
N LEU A 43 -3.80 0.64 -5.46
CA LEU A 43 -4.74 1.55 -6.12
C LEU A 43 -4.54 1.61 -7.63
N ASP A 44 -3.29 1.62 -8.10
CA ASP A 44 -2.95 1.62 -9.53
C ASP A 44 -3.50 0.37 -10.26
N ASN A 45 -3.54 -0.77 -9.55
CA ASN A 45 -4.03 -2.04 -10.09
C ASN A 45 -5.53 -2.29 -9.86
N LYS A 46 -6.25 -1.33 -9.24
CA LYS A 46 -7.70 -1.42 -9.00
C LYS A 46 -8.55 -1.05 -10.22
N TYR A 47 -7.95 -0.41 -11.24
CA TYR A 47 -8.63 0.07 -12.43
C TYR A 47 -8.42 -0.87 -13.62
N GLY A 48 -9.19 -1.96 -13.66
CA GLY A 48 -9.19 -2.84 -14.83
C GLY A 48 -10.03 -4.10 -14.64
N ASN A 49 -11.36 -3.95 -14.66
CA ASN A 49 -12.34 -5.03 -14.72
C ASN A 49 -12.35 -6.05 -13.56
N GLU A 50 -13.54 -6.53 -13.26
CA GLU A 50 -13.90 -7.48 -12.19
C GLU A 50 -13.36 -8.91 -12.45
N ASP A 51 -12.19 -9.03 -13.10
CA ASP A 51 -11.55 -10.31 -13.34
C ASP A 51 -10.51 -10.58 -12.25
N SER A 52 -10.64 -11.74 -11.62
CA SER A 52 -9.75 -12.26 -10.58
C SER A 52 -8.25 -12.13 -10.93
N SER A 53 -7.91 -12.19 -12.23
CA SER A 53 -6.54 -12.02 -12.73
C SER A 53 -5.91 -10.66 -12.42
N PHE A 54 -6.69 -9.58 -12.33
CA PHE A 54 -6.15 -8.24 -12.04
C PHE A 54 -5.80 -8.05 -10.57
N VAL A 55 -6.62 -8.63 -9.68
CA VAL A 55 -6.33 -8.65 -8.24
C VAL A 55 -5.05 -9.44 -7.96
N GLU A 56 -4.87 -10.59 -8.63
CA GLU A 56 -3.64 -11.39 -8.54
C GLU A 56 -2.43 -10.62 -9.07
N LYS A 57 -2.56 -9.92 -10.21
CA LYS A 57 -1.50 -9.08 -10.75
C LYS A 57 -1.12 -7.96 -9.79
N GLY A 58 -2.10 -7.25 -9.22
CA GLY A 58 -1.87 -6.21 -8.23
C GLY A 58 -1.17 -6.73 -6.97
N ARG A 59 -1.53 -7.94 -6.51
CA ARG A 59 -0.83 -8.62 -5.41
C ARG A 59 0.61 -8.96 -5.77
N ALA A 60 0.84 -9.52 -6.95
CA ALA A 60 2.19 -9.87 -7.40
C ALA A 60 3.10 -8.63 -7.54
N GLU A 61 2.56 -7.52 -8.07
CA GLU A 61 3.28 -6.24 -8.15
C GLU A 61 3.56 -5.64 -6.77
N PHE A 62 2.59 -5.73 -5.86
CA PHE A 62 2.77 -5.34 -4.46
C PHE A 62 3.88 -6.14 -3.78
N GLU A 63 3.83 -7.48 -3.86
CA GLU A 63 4.84 -8.36 -3.26
C GLU A 63 6.22 -8.10 -3.86
N THR A 64 6.30 -7.94 -5.18
CA THR A 64 7.55 -7.59 -5.88
C THR A 64 8.11 -6.26 -5.40
N PHE A 65 7.27 -5.24 -5.23
CA PHE A 65 7.68 -3.94 -4.70
C PHE A 65 8.25 -4.06 -3.29
N ILE A 66 7.58 -4.79 -2.39
CA ILE A 66 8.05 -5.02 -1.01
C ILE A 66 9.39 -5.76 -1.02
N ILE A 67 9.50 -6.86 -1.76
CA ILE A 67 10.74 -7.65 -1.86
C ILE A 67 11.90 -6.78 -2.36
N ASN A 68 11.68 -6.01 -3.43
CA ASN A 68 12.73 -5.15 -3.99
C ASN A 68 13.12 -4.03 -3.02
N THR A 69 12.15 -3.41 -2.33
CA THR A 69 12.42 -2.36 -1.36
C THR A 69 13.25 -2.89 -0.19
N ILE A 70 12.94 -4.08 0.30
CA ILE A 70 13.71 -4.74 1.37
C ILE A 70 15.12 -5.10 0.88
N LYS A 71 15.25 -5.70 -0.31
CA LYS A 71 16.55 -6.08 -0.90
C LYS A 71 17.47 -4.87 -1.08
N THR A 72 16.94 -3.75 -1.58
CA THR A 72 17.73 -2.52 -1.80
C THR A 72 18.13 -1.85 -0.49
N LYS A 73 17.32 -1.93 0.57
CA LYS A 73 17.67 -1.38 1.89
C LYS A 73 18.67 -2.22 2.68
N LEU A 74 18.76 -3.51 2.38
CA LEU A 74 19.71 -4.43 3.01
C LEU A 74 21.10 -4.40 2.35
N HIS A 75 21.29 -3.59 1.29
CA HIS A 75 22.51 -3.55 0.48
C HIS A 75 23.33 -2.29 0.67
#